data_AF-A0A950U8A7-F1
#
_entry.id   AF-A0A950U8A7-F1
#
_cell.length_a   1.000
_cell.length_b   1.000
_cell.length_c   1.000
_cell.angle_alpha   90.00
_cell.angle_beta   90.00
_cell.angle_gamma   90.00
#
_symmetry.space_group_name_H-M   'P 1'
#
loop_
_entity.id
_entity.type
_entity.pdbx_description
1 polymer ?
#
loop_
_entity_poly.entity_id
_entity_poly.type
_entity_poly.pdbx_seq_one_letter_code
_entity_poly.pdbx_strand_id
1 'polypeptide(L)'
;MSARLVWFMGEKLTCRRRQGVKNKLRSCDHLVNAAWGLRRIENHCSVPDGEEVVLERGSVRVEVSLRPFGFTIRRAGRRLVRSGGVWAADGAVHDRFIQLTEGVIAREELAPRQLARRALVVHAGRDQLELALALDEGRVGRLGVLLRGDRRVSLELHVDRDPLRVGVDWDRRADERLVGLGARHGVQFDQSGRDVQLGADRRYTGPDCPPEMLSDGGIPQGDCAPVPWLISSRGYAVWLQSEANGIRFELGGERLSVSTRARAGPLRLDFLTDPTPAALLRAYCRVSGFPGLLAEWGYGFWKGRDIYEHRNDVLDDFTGFRAHGIPLDAIVLDSPWATQYNTWEFNPYQFPDAAGMIRRLREAGVRTVVWVTPWVNVDSRDGQSPPQLESERLFRAPAANYSAGALGGHFVRDGDGEPFVATWWMGEGSPVDFTSPAAEEWWRCRPGGSWSSGWRGSRSTTARAITCPMKCSSPTDARAAPAPGRSAAFTG
;
A
#
# COMPACT_ATOMS: atom_id res chain seq x y z
N MET A 1 -41.71 -38.68 0.68
CA MET A 1 -41.82 -38.58 2.16
C MET A 1 -40.85 -37.50 2.63
N SER A 2 -41.19 -36.39 3.28
CA SER A 2 -42.44 -35.72 3.65
C SER A 2 -42.04 -34.25 3.88
N ALA A 3 -42.81 -33.30 3.35
CA ALA A 3 -42.68 -31.88 3.64
C ALA A 3 -43.04 -31.58 5.11
N ARG A 4 -42.49 -30.48 5.66
CA ARG A 4 -43.13 -29.74 6.77
C ARG A 4 -42.96 -28.23 6.57
N LEU A 5 -44.04 -27.62 6.09
CA LEU A 5 -44.40 -26.22 6.36
C LEU A 5 -44.70 -26.07 7.86
N VAL A 6 -44.34 -24.94 8.45
CA VAL A 6 -44.99 -24.41 9.66
C VAL A 6 -45.32 -22.94 9.41
N TRP A 7 -46.61 -22.64 9.44
CA TRP A 7 -47.20 -21.30 9.49
C TRP A 7 -47.49 -20.94 10.94
N PHE A 8 -47.30 -19.68 11.35
CA PHE A 8 -48.09 -19.08 12.42
C PHE A 8 -48.32 -17.57 12.16
N MET A 9 -49.53 -17.17 12.54
CA MET A 9 -50.28 -15.91 12.44
C MET A 9 -49.46 -14.67 12.88
N GLY A 10 -49.67 -13.43 12.44
CA GLY A 10 -50.89 -12.76 12.00
C GLY A 10 -51.19 -11.61 12.99
N GLU A 11 -50.62 -10.42 12.78
CA GLU A 11 -51.03 -9.20 13.50
C GLU A 11 -51.35 -8.06 12.53
N LYS A 12 -52.50 -7.43 12.78
CA LYS A 12 -53.17 -6.42 11.96
C LYS A 12 -52.47 -5.07 12.11
N LEU A 13 -52.08 -4.45 10.99
CA LEU A 13 -51.71 -3.03 10.95
C LEU A 13 -52.98 -2.18 10.79
N THR A 14 -53.34 -1.42 11.82
CA THR A 14 -54.36 -0.35 11.75
C THR A 14 -53.73 0.94 11.24
N CYS A 15 -54.15 1.40 10.06
CA CYS A 15 -53.79 2.70 9.49
C CYS A 15 -54.79 3.77 9.96
N ARG A 16 -54.35 4.74 10.76
CA ARG A 16 -55.10 5.98 11.03
C ARG A 16 -54.63 7.08 10.08
N ARG A 17 -55.46 7.47 9.11
CA ARG A 17 -55.30 8.68 8.30
C ARG A 17 -55.46 9.92 9.20
N ARG A 18 -54.51 10.87 9.12
CA ARG A 18 -54.76 12.28 9.44
C ARG A 18 -54.49 13.14 8.20
N GLN A 19 -55.36 14.13 8.02
CA GLN A 19 -55.57 14.95 6.83
C GLN A 19 -54.42 15.93 6.54
N GLY A 20 -54.41 16.36 5.28
CA GLY A 20 -53.39 17.14 4.59
C GLY A 20 -52.96 18.48 5.17
N VAL A 21 -51.75 18.87 4.79
CA VAL A 21 -51.34 20.26 4.65
C VAL A 21 -50.56 20.37 3.33
N LYS A 22 -51.08 21.16 2.38
CA LYS A 22 -50.37 21.56 1.16
C LYS A 22 -49.28 22.56 1.56
N ASN A 23 -48.03 22.36 1.13
CA ASN A 23 -47.08 23.47 1.05
C ASN A 23 -46.10 23.33 -0.12
N LYS A 24 -45.88 24.48 -0.77
CA LYS A 24 -45.16 24.71 -2.03
C LYS A 24 -43.65 24.39 -1.90
N LEU A 25 -43.13 23.62 -2.86
CA LEU A 25 -41.69 23.44 -3.11
C LEU A 25 -41.04 24.79 -3.51
N ARG A 26 -39.86 25.11 -2.97
CA ARG A 26 -39.05 26.30 -3.31
C ARG A 26 -37.92 25.90 -4.27
N SER A 27 -37.45 26.83 -5.09
CA SER A 27 -36.62 26.59 -6.29
C SER A 27 -35.23 25.96 -6.09
N CYS A 28 -34.80 25.65 -4.86
CA CYS A 28 -33.52 24.97 -4.62
C CYS A 28 -33.56 23.46 -4.94
N ASP A 29 -34.74 22.83 -4.97
CA ASP A 29 -34.88 21.41 -5.30
C ASP A 29 -34.72 21.11 -6.80
N HIS A 30 -34.72 22.16 -7.65
CA HIS A 30 -34.55 21.99 -9.09
C HIS A 30 -33.10 21.82 -9.53
N LEU A 31 -32.11 22.33 -8.79
CA LEU A 31 -30.69 22.21 -9.19
C LEU A 31 -30.14 20.79 -9.02
N VAL A 32 -30.60 20.06 -8.00
CA VAL A 32 -30.21 18.66 -7.78
C VAL A 32 -30.90 17.73 -8.78
N ASN A 33 -32.12 18.04 -9.22
CA ASN A 33 -32.85 17.23 -10.18
C ASN A 33 -32.48 17.54 -11.65
N ALA A 34 -32.10 18.79 -11.97
CA ALA A 34 -31.80 19.19 -13.35
C ALA A 34 -30.41 18.74 -13.84
N ALA A 35 -29.45 18.53 -12.94
CA ALA A 35 -28.13 18.02 -13.29
C ALA A 35 -28.13 16.51 -13.63
N TRP A 36 -29.25 15.82 -13.42
CA TRP A 36 -29.35 14.36 -13.56
C TRP A 36 -30.59 13.98 -14.35
N GLY A 37 -30.39 13.37 -15.53
CA GLY A 37 -31.46 12.78 -16.34
C GLY A 37 -32.07 11.52 -15.69
N LEU A 38 -32.72 11.68 -14.54
CA LEU A 38 -33.36 10.60 -13.79
C LEU A 38 -34.70 10.24 -14.46
N ARG A 39 -34.74 9.10 -15.15
CA ARG A 39 -36.02 8.39 -15.39
C ARG A 39 -36.57 7.95 -14.04
N ARG A 40 -37.84 8.25 -13.77
CA ARG A 40 -38.61 7.75 -12.62
C ARG A 40 -38.45 6.23 -12.52
N ILE A 41 -37.82 5.75 -11.45
CA ILE A 41 -37.87 4.36 -11.03
C ILE A 41 -38.86 4.29 -9.87
N GLU A 42 -39.80 3.35 -9.95
CA GLU A 42 -40.90 3.21 -9.01
C GLU A 42 -40.40 2.82 -7.62
N ASN A 43 -40.74 3.66 -6.64
CA ASN A 43 -40.38 3.52 -5.23
C ASN A 43 -41.18 2.40 -4.55
N HIS A 44 -40.47 1.38 -4.06
CA HIS A 44 -40.95 0.49 -3.00
C HIS A 44 -40.02 0.58 -1.79
N CYS A 45 -39.90 1.78 -1.21
CA CYS A 45 -39.54 2.03 0.19
C CYS A 45 -39.76 3.52 0.47
N SER A 46 -40.79 3.86 1.27
CA SER A 46 -40.96 5.20 1.80
C SER A 46 -39.86 5.48 2.80
N VAL A 47 -38.84 6.27 2.42
CA VAL A 47 -37.90 6.86 3.37
C VAL A 47 -38.69 7.85 4.23
N PRO A 48 -38.74 7.72 5.56
CA PRO A 48 -39.41 8.71 6.40
C PRO A 48 -38.76 10.09 6.18
N ASP A 49 -39.51 11.17 6.36
CA ASP A 49 -39.03 12.56 6.40
C ASP A 49 -38.07 12.84 7.61
N GLY A 50 -37.28 11.85 8.02
CA GLY A 50 -36.32 11.93 9.11
C GLY A 50 -35.01 12.58 8.67
N GLU A 51 -34.43 13.40 9.54
CA GLU A 51 -33.09 13.97 9.37
C GLU A 51 -31.97 12.92 9.52
N GLU A 52 -32.30 11.69 9.93
CA GLU A 52 -31.35 10.64 10.24
C GLU A 52 -31.73 9.29 9.60
N VAL A 53 -30.73 8.55 9.13
CA VAL A 53 -30.84 7.20 8.59
C VAL A 53 -29.93 6.27 9.38
N VAL A 54 -30.43 5.09 9.75
CA VAL A 54 -29.68 4.12 10.55
C VAL A 54 -29.51 2.82 9.79
N LEU A 55 -28.27 2.36 9.69
CA LEU A 55 -27.92 0.99 9.30
C LEU A 55 -27.49 0.20 10.53
N GLU A 56 -28.02 -1.01 10.71
CA GLU A 56 -27.68 -1.85 11.86
C GLU A 56 -27.53 -3.32 11.46
N ARG A 57 -26.43 -3.94 11.91
CA ARG A 57 -26.16 -5.36 11.68
C ARG A 57 -25.39 -5.96 12.85
N GLY A 58 -26.07 -6.83 13.59
CA GLY A 58 -25.50 -7.49 14.77
C GLY A 58 -25.09 -6.44 15.82
N SER A 59 -23.80 -6.40 16.15
CA SER A 59 -23.30 -5.44 17.15
C SER A 59 -23.01 -4.06 16.58
N VAL A 60 -22.96 -3.87 15.26
CA VAL A 60 -22.55 -2.62 14.62
C VAL A 60 -23.76 -1.82 14.14
N ARG A 61 -23.72 -0.52 14.40
CA ARG A 61 -24.74 0.45 14.01
C ARG A 61 -24.07 1.70 13.46
N VAL A 62 -24.56 2.19 12.32
CA VAL A 62 -24.13 3.42 11.68
C VAL A 62 -25.32 4.37 11.61
N GLU A 63 -25.18 5.49 12.29
CA GLU A 63 -26.15 6.59 12.40
C GLU A 63 -25.71 7.68 11.43
N VAL A 64 -26.52 8.03 10.44
CA VAL A 64 -26.21 9.05 9.42
C VAL A 64 -27.20 10.20 9.53
N SER A 65 -26.71 11.36 9.96
CA SER A 65 -27.44 12.63 9.86
C SER A 65 -27.33 13.17 8.43
N LEU A 66 -28.44 13.56 7.83
CA LEU A 66 -28.50 14.08 6.47
C LEU A 66 -28.29 15.60 6.43
N ARG A 67 -28.67 16.35 7.49
CA ARG A 67 -28.60 17.82 7.56
C ARG A 67 -28.41 18.32 9.01
N PRO A 68 -27.25 18.87 9.39
CA PRO A 68 -26.00 18.81 8.64
C PRO A 68 -25.56 17.35 8.44
N PHE A 69 -24.86 17.10 7.34
CA PHE A 69 -24.34 15.77 7.05
C PHE A 69 -23.33 15.34 8.13
N GLY A 70 -23.46 14.10 8.58
CA GLY A 70 -22.43 13.44 9.36
C GLY A 70 -22.80 12.01 9.69
N PHE A 71 -21.83 11.21 10.13
CA PHE A 71 -22.07 9.83 10.53
C PHE A 71 -21.42 9.47 11.87
N THR A 72 -22.01 8.51 12.56
CA THR A 72 -21.54 7.97 13.83
C THR A 72 -21.51 6.45 13.76
N ILE A 73 -20.39 5.83 14.13
CA ILE A 73 -20.25 4.37 14.17
C ILE A 73 -20.27 3.91 15.61
N ARG A 74 -21.17 2.98 15.91
CA ARG A 74 -21.33 2.35 17.22
C ARG A 74 -21.12 0.86 17.14
N ARG A 75 -20.64 0.31 18.26
CA ARG A 75 -20.62 -1.13 18.51
C ARG A 75 -21.17 -1.45 19.89
N ALA A 76 -22.21 -2.28 19.96
CA ALA A 76 -22.90 -2.65 21.20
C ALA A 76 -23.24 -1.41 22.05
N GLY A 77 -23.85 -0.40 21.43
CA GLY A 77 -24.21 0.87 22.06
C GLY A 77 -23.06 1.87 22.28
N ARG A 78 -21.80 1.41 22.34
CA ARG A 78 -20.62 2.29 22.53
C ARG A 78 -20.30 3.06 21.25
N ARG A 79 -20.10 4.37 21.37
CA ARG A 79 -19.70 5.25 20.26
C ARG A 79 -18.19 5.14 20.00
N LEU A 80 -17.84 4.58 18.84
CA LEU A 80 -16.46 4.38 18.40
C LEU A 80 -15.98 5.59 17.60
N VAL A 81 -16.69 5.94 16.54
CA VAL A 81 -16.44 7.09 15.66
C VAL A 81 -17.59 8.07 15.80
N ARG A 82 -17.30 9.38 15.90
CA ARG A 82 -18.30 10.44 16.10
C ARG A 82 -18.06 11.59 15.14
N SER A 83 -19.14 12.28 14.78
CA SER A 83 -19.07 13.47 13.92
C SER A 83 -18.29 13.21 12.64
N GLY A 84 -18.44 12.01 12.07
CA GLY A 84 -17.77 11.59 10.86
C GLY A 84 -18.23 12.44 9.69
N GLY A 85 -17.29 12.95 8.92
CA GLY A 85 -17.51 13.78 7.75
C GLY A 85 -16.77 13.22 6.54
N VAL A 86 -17.07 13.80 5.38
CA VAL A 86 -16.27 13.59 4.18
C VAL A 86 -15.97 14.93 3.56
N TRP A 87 -14.83 15.01 2.87
CA TRP A 87 -14.34 16.25 2.29
C TRP A 87 -13.58 16.00 0.99
N ALA A 88 -13.51 17.04 0.19
CA ALA A 88 -12.64 17.13 -0.97
C ALA A 88 -11.80 18.40 -0.89
N ALA A 89 -10.65 18.41 -1.54
CA ALA A 89 -9.81 19.59 -1.65
C ALA A 89 -9.15 19.63 -3.03
N ASP A 90 -9.25 20.78 -3.68
CA ASP A 90 -8.41 21.14 -4.81
C ASP A 90 -7.00 21.46 -4.33
N GLY A 91 -6.05 21.54 -5.26
CA GLY A 91 -4.68 21.89 -4.91
C GLY A 91 -3.71 21.60 -6.04
N ALA A 92 -2.43 21.76 -5.72
CA ALA A 92 -1.33 21.49 -6.62
C ALA A 92 -0.31 20.55 -5.99
N VAL A 93 0.35 19.77 -6.85
CA VAL A 93 1.49 18.93 -6.48
C VAL A 93 2.74 19.64 -6.94
N HIS A 94 3.61 20.00 -6.00
CA HIS A 94 4.88 20.65 -6.24
C HIS A 94 5.98 19.62 -5.98
N ASP A 95 6.39 18.92 -7.04
CA ASP A 95 7.65 18.20 -7.22
C ASP A 95 7.48 17.25 -8.40
N ARG A 96 8.56 16.99 -9.14
CA ARG A 96 8.54 15.96 -10.18
C ARG A 96 8.45 14.60 -9.49
N PHE A 97 7.28 13.98 -9.58
CA PHE A 97 7.15 12.54 -9.49
C PHE A 97 8.25 11.92 -10.37
N ILE A 98 8.87 10.84 -9.89
CA ILE A 98 9.94 10.04 -10.53
C ILE A 98 11.33 10.28 -9.94
N GLN A 99 11.62 9.51 -8.89
CA GLN A 99 12.67 8.51 -9.02
C GLN A 99 12.16 7.23 -8.35
N LEU A 100 11.85 6.21 -9.17
CA LEU A 100 11.46 4.85 -8.77
C LEU A 100 12.47 4.17 -7.82
N THR A 101 13.63 4.80 -7.64
CA THR A 101 14.76 4.32 -6.88
C THR A 101 14.83 4.94 -5.48
N GLU A 102 14.19 6.08 -5.23
CA GLU A 102 14.31 6.86 -3.99
C GLU A 102 13.00 7.63 -3.72
N GLY A 103 12.03 6.98 -3.07
CA GLY A 103 10.64 7.44 -2.98
C GLY A 103 10.45 8.85 -2.41
N VAL A 104 10.40 9.89 -3.27
CA VAL A 104 9.94 11.22 -2.86
C VAL A 104 8.42 11.24 -2.81
N ILE A 105 7.86 11.44 -1.63
CA ILE A 105 6.47 11.86 -1.49
C ILE A 105 6.38 13.32 -1.92
N ALA A 106 5.75 13.55 -3.06
CA ALA A 106 5.59 14.90 -3.59
C ALA A 106 4.93 15.84 -2.56
N ARG A 107 5.48 17.05 -2.42
CA ARG A 107 4.88 18.11 -1.62
C ARG A 107 3.58 18.56 -2.29
N GLU A 108 2.56 18.78 -1.47
CA GLU A 108 1.25 19.19 -1.95
C GLU A 108 0.79 20.44 -1.23
N GLU A 109 0.23 21.35 -2.01
CA GLU A 109 -0.47 22.53 -1.51
C GLU A 109 -1.96 22.32 -1.73
N LEU A 110 -2.73 22.29 -0.62
CA LEU A 110 -4.17 22.07 -0.66
C LEU A 110 -4.91 23.40 -0.48
N ALA A 111 -5.92 23.62 -1.32
CA ALA A 111 -6.95 24.61 -1.06
C ALA A 111 -7.76 24.23 0.21
N PRO A 112 -8.54 25.17 0.78
CA PRO A 112 -9.45 24.86 1.89
C PRO A 112 -10.35 23.66 1.59
N ARG A 113 -10.59 22.83 2.60
CA ARG A 113 -11.44 21.64 2.46
C ARG A 113 -12.88 22.04 2.18
N GLN A 114 -13.45 21.48 1.13
CA GLN A 114 -14.87 21.55 0.82
C GLN A 114 -15.58 20.39 1.54
N LEU A 115 -16.34 20.70 2.60
CA LEU A 115 -16.96 19.69 3.46
C LEU A 115 -18.33 19.30 2.92
N ALA A 116 -18.71 18.02 3.06
CA ALA A 116 -20.09 17.61 2.83
C ALA A 116 -21.01 18.23 3.88
N ARG A 117 -21.98 19.04 3.44
CA ARG A 117 -22.92 19.74 4.33
C ARG A 117 -24.27 19.07 4.38
N ARG A 118 -24.69 18.42 3.31
CA ARG A 118 -26.00 17.76 3.20
C ARG A 118 -25.88 16.46 2.42
N ALA A 119 -26.72 15.50 2.77
CA ALA A 119 -26.90 14.27 2.03
C ALA A 119 -28.37 14.05 1.66
N LEU A 120 -28.58 13.32 0.57
CA LEU A 120 -29.87 12.79 0.14
C LEU A 120 -29.72 11.29 -0.05
N VAL A 121 -30.67 10.53 0.46
CA VAL A 121 -30.70 9.08 0.26
C VAL A 121 -31.08 8.80 -1.19
N VAL A 122 -30.18 8.16 -1.92
CA VAL A 122 -30.42 7.66 -3.28
C VAL A 122 -30.97 6.24 -3.20
N HIS A 123 -30.38 5.43 -2.34
CA HIS A 123 -30.79 4.04 -2.12
C HIS A 123 -30.57 3.64 -0.67
N ALA A 124 -31.51 2.89 -0.09
CA ALA A 124 -31.39 2.32 1.25
C ALA A 124 -31.78 0.84 1.21
N GLY A 125 -30.81 -0.03 1.50
CA GLY A 125 -30.99 -1.46 1.65
C GLY A 125 -30.86 -1.90 3.11
N ARG A 126 -30.90 -3.22 3.33
CA ARG A 126 -30.80 -3.81 4.68
C ARG A 126 -29.43 -3.56 5.33
N ASP A 127 -28.36 -3.64 4.55
CA ASP A 127 -26.98 -3.53 5.01
C ASP A 127 -26.17 -2.50 4.21
N GLN A 128 -26.81 -1.72 3.34
CA GLN A 128 -26.16 -0.73 2.50
C GLN A 128 -26.98 0.55 2.36
N LEU A 129 -26.31 1.67 2.18
CA LEU A 129 -26.88 3.00 1.97
C LEU A 129 -26.06 3.72 0.91
N GLU A 130 -26.72 4.30 -0.08
CA GLU A 130 -26.10 5.19 -1.06
C GLU A 130 -26.66 6.60 -0.88
N LEU A 131 -25.74 7.57 -0.81
CA LEU A 131 -26.03 8.96 -0.57
C LEU A 131 -25.49 9.82 -1.71
N ALA A 132 -26.30 10.77 -2.18
CA ALA A 132 -25.83 11.92 -2.93
C ALA A 132 -25.46 13.02 -1.95
N LEU A 133 -24.26 13.57 -2.08
CA LEU A 133 -23.70 14.57 -1.18
C LEU A 133 -23.63 15.93 -1.87
N ALA A 134 -23.99 16.97 -1.13
CA ALA A 134 -23.70 18.36 -1.48
C ALA A 134 -22.57 18.87 -0.57
N LEU A 135 -21.42 19.14 -1.19
CA LEU A 135 -20.24 19.70 -0.54
C LEU A 135 -20.26 21.23 -0.68
N ASP A 136 -19.41 21.90 0.09
CA ASP A 136 -19.16 23.33 -0.06
C ASP A 136 -18.76 23.67 -1.52
N GLU A 137 -18.91 24.96 -1.88
CA GLU A 137 -18.56 25.48 -3.22
C GLU A 137 -19.31 24.81 -4.39
N GLY A 138 -20.47 24.19 -4.09
CA GLY A 138 -21.34 23.59 -5.09
C GLY A 138 -20.80 22.28 -5.70
N ARG A 139 -19.80 21.68 -5.06
CA ARG A 139 -19.27 20.35 -5.42
C ARG A 139 -20.26 19.27 -4.99
N VAL A 140 -20.35 18.18 -5.76
CA VAL A 140 -21.23 17.05 -5.46
C VAL A 140 -20.46 15.75 -5.37
N GLY A 141 -20.94 14.85 -4.53
CA GLY A 141 -20.31 13.55 -4.34
C GLY A 141 -21.31 12.42 -4.18
N ARG A 142 -20.80 11.19 -4.21
CA ARG A 142 -21.54 9.99 -3.86
C ARG A 142 -20.81 9.27 -2.74
N LEU A 143 -21.54 8.87 -1.71
CA LEU A 143 -21.03 8.05 -0.62
C LEU A 143 -21.85 6.76 -0.53
N GLY A 144 -21.17 5.64 -0.72
CA GLY A 144 -21.68 4.32 -0.36
C GLY A 144 -21.26 3.97 1.06
N VAL A 145 -22.20 3.47 1.87
CA VAL A 145 -21.96 2.93 3.21
C VAL A 145 -22.45 1.49 3.22
N LEU A 146 -21.58 0.54 3.59
CA LEU A 146 -21.88 -0.88 3.55
C LEU A 146 -21.46 -1.57 4.86
N LEU A 147 -22.40 -2.27 5.51
CA LEU A 147 -22.16 -3.12 6.68
C LEU A 147 -21.79 -4.54 6.26
N ARG A 148 -20.48 -4.81 6.21
CA ARG A 148 -19.94 -6.12 5.87
C ARG A 148 -19.86 -7.00 7.12
N GLY A 149 -20.97 -7.67 7.42
CA GLY A 149 -21.12 -8.48 8.64
C GLY A 149 -21.34 -7.61 9.88
N ASP A 150 -20.97 -8.11 11.05
CA ASP A 150 -21.22 -7.50 12.36
C ASP A 150 -20.02 -6.70 12.91
N ARG A 151 -19.01 -6.43 12.08
CA ARG A 151 -17.71 -5.87 12.51
C ARG A 151 -17.07 -4.87 11.56
N ARG A 152 -17.52 -4.76 10.31
CA ARG A 152 -16.88 -3.91 9.30
C ARG A 152 -17.87 -2.96 8.63
N VAL A 153 -17.53 -1.68 8.61
CA VAL A 153 -18.23 -0.63 7.87
C VAL A 153 -17.32 -0.17 6.74
N SER A 154 -17.73 -0.39 5.50
CA SER A 154 -17.01 0.10 4.32
C SER A 154 -17.64 1.41 3.84
N LEU A 155 -16.82 2.42 3.62
CA LEU A 155 -17.17 3.67 2.96
C LEU A 155 -16.52 3.71 1.57
N GLU A 156 -17.30 4.07 0.56
CA GLU A 156 -16.78 4.36 -0.78
C GLU A 156 -17.22 5.77 -1.19
N LEU A 157 -16.25 6.67 -1.37
CA LEU A 157 -16.47 8.07 -1.69
C LEU A 157 -15.96 8.39 -3.09
N HIS A 158 -16.85 8.96 -3.90
CA HIS A 158 -16.54 9.56 -5.19
C HIS A 158 -16.99 11.02 -5.19
N VAL A 159 -16.20 11.91 -5.77
CA VAL A 159 -16.49 13.35 -5.82
C VAL A 159 -16.25 13.86 -7.24
N ASP A 160 -17.14 14.72 -7.73
CA ASP A 160 -17.05 15.29 -9.08
C ASP A 160 -15.93 16.32 -9.22
N ARG A 161 -15.65 16.74 -10.46
CA ARG A 161 -14.67 17.79 -10.82
C ARG A 161 -13.25 17.52 -10.32
N ASP A 162 -12.85 16.25 -10.30
CA ASP A 162 -11.48 15.76 -10.10
C ASP A 162 -10.63 16.57 -9.10
N PRO A 163 -11.03 16.61 -7.81
CA PRO A 163 -10.24 17.32 -6.80
C PRO A 163 -8.85 16.68 -6.67
N LEU A 164 -7.89 17.41 -6.11
CA LEU A 164 -6.59 16.82 -5.83
C LEU A 164 -6.72 15.67 -4.81
N ARG A 165 -7.49 15.88 -3.74
CA ARG A 165 -7.71 14.91 -2.67
C ARG A 165 -9.17 14.74 -2.28
N VAL A 166 -9.46 13.55 -1.78
CA VAL A 166 -10.69 13.19 -1.10
C VAL A 166 -10.35 12.54 0.25
N GLY A 167 -11.17 12.80 1.26
CA GLY A 167 -10.90 12.32 2.61
C GLY A 167 -12.14 12.11 3.46
N VAL A 168 -11.92 11.39 4.56
CA VAL A 168 -12.89 11.13 5.62
C VAL A 168 -12.27 11.57 6.93
N ASP A 169 -13.03 12.30 7.74
CA ASP A 169 -12.55 12.85 9.00
C ASP A 169 -13.56 12.65 10.14
N TRP A 170 -13.09 12.61 11.38
CA TRP A 170 -13.93 12.38 12.55
C TRP A 170 -13.26 12.92 13.82
N ASP A 171 -14.04 13.17 14.88
CA ASP A 171 -13.46 13.71 16.10
C ASP A 171 -12.57 12.69 16.82
N ARG A 172 -11.40 13.15 17.24
CA ARG A 172 -10.49 12.46 18.17
C ARG A 172 -10.97 12.65 19.61
N ARG A 173 -10.68 11.70 20.49
CA ARG A 173 -10.74 11.92 21.95
C ARG A 173 -9.34 12.25 22.48
N ALA A 174 -9.26 13.11 23.51
CA ALA A 174 -7.97 13.54 24.07
C ALA A 174 -7.10 12.38 24.59
N ASP A 175 -7.74 11.33 25.11
CA ASP A 175 -7.10 10.11 25.63
C ASP A 175 -6.97 8.98 24.60
N GLU A 176 -7.31 9.24 23.34
CA GLU A 176 -7.22 8.28 22.25
C GLU A 176 -5.76 8.09 21.81
N ARG A 177 -5.30 6.85 21.88
CA ARG A 177 -4.00 6.38 21.36
C ARG A 177 -4.19 5.68 20.02
N LEU A 178 -3.21 5.85 19.14
CA LEU A 178 -3.26 5.41 17.74
C LEU A 178 -1.97 4.64 17.41
N VAL A 179 -2.07 3.45 16.82
CA VAL A 179 -0.90 2.62 16.50
C VAL A 179 -1.08 1.98 15.12
N GLY A 180 0.01 1.53 14.50
CA GLY A 180 -0.01 0.87 13.19
C GLY A 180 0.80 1.65 12.16
N LEU A 181 0.24 1.75 10.96
CA LEU A 181 0.83 2.35 9.76
C LEU A 181 1.97 1.53 9.12
N GLY A 182 2.18 0.28 9.53
CA GLY A 182 3.32 -0.53 9.08
C GLY A 182 4.56 -0.30 9.94
N ALA A 183 5.74 -0.51 9.36
CA ALA A 183 6.99 -0.17 10.05
C ALA A 183 7.15 1.36 10.17
N ARG A 184 7.53 1.80 11.36
CA ARG A 184 7.67 3.22 11.74
C ARG A 184 8.84 3.38 12.69
N HIS A 185 9.72 4.33 12.39
CA HIS A 185 11.00 4.53 13.09
C HIS A 185 10.99 5.74 14.04
N GLY A 186 9.84 6.05 14.64
CA GLY A 186 9.74 7.12 15.63
C GLY A 186 10.20 6.70 17.03
N VAL A 187 10.53 7.67 17.90
CA VAL A 187 10.77 7.43 19.34
C VAL A 187 9.55 6.90 20.09
N GLN A 188 8.35 7.02 19.50
CA GLN A 188 7.09 6.62 20.11
C GLN A 188 6.33 5.63 19.24
N PHE A 189 5.74 4.63 19.89
CA PHE A 189 4.84 3.68 19.27
C PHE A 189 3.46 4.31 18.97
N ASP A 190 3.01 5.26 19.81
CA ASP A 190 1.80 6.06 19.59
C ASP A 190 2.02 7.05 18.45
N GLN A 191 1.12 7.02 17.47
CA GLN A 191 1.12 7.87 16.29
C GLN A 191 0.27 9.14 16.48
N SER A 192 -0.39 9.29 17.63
CA SER A 192 -1.14 10.49 17.97
C SER A 192 -0.25 11.74 17.93
N GLY A 193 -0.76 12.86 17.42
CA GLY A 193 0.04 14.09 17.29
C GLY A 193 0.76 14.23 15.95
N ARG A 194 0.73 13.22 15.08
CA ARG A 194 1.52 13.19 13.84
C ARG A 194 0.65 13.36 12.60
N ASP A 195 1.20 14.01 11.58
CA ASP A 195 0.63 13.99 10.24
C ASP A 195 1.54 13.17 9.33
N VAL A 196 1.04 12.03 8.88
CA VAL A 196 1.79 10.99 8.18
C VAL A 196 1.31 10.85 6.76
N GLN A 197 2.21 11.04 5.80
CA GLN A 197 1.96 10.70 4.42
C GLN A 197 2.72 9.42 4.08
N LEU A 198 2.00 8.42 3.58
CA LEU A 198 2.53 7.10 3.29
C LEU A 198 3.15 7.07 1.89
N GLY A 199 4.39 6.62 1.84
CA GLY A 199 5.12 6.28 0.62
C GLY A 199 6.17 5.24 1.00
N ALA A 200 6.40 4.27 0.11
CA ALA A 200 7.53 3.37 0.26
C ALA A 200 8.81 4.17 -0.05
N ASP A 201 9.59 4.47 0.99
CA ASP A 201 10.80 5.28 0.90
C ASP A 201 11.87 4.71 1.84
N ARG A 202 13.12 4.77 1.40
CA ARG A 202 14.29 4.24 2.12
C ARG A 202 15.08 5.31 2.87
N ARG A 203 14.67 6.59 2.80
CA ARG A 203 15.26 7.67 3.60
C ARG A 203 14.99 7.40 5.08
N TYR A 204 15.96 6.74 5.73
CA TYR A 204 15.95 6.46 7.16
C TYR A 204 15.95 7.78 7.93
N THR A 205 14.80 8.13 8.50
CA THR A 205 14.66 9.33 9.32
C THR A 205 14.04 8.97 10.67
N GLY A 206 14.86 8.37 11.51
CA GLY A 206 14.60 8.33 12.94
C GLY A 206 14.90 9.70 13.60
N PRO A 207 14.57 9.87 14.88
CA PRO A 207 15.00 11.05 15.66
C PRO A 207 16.52 11.21 15.76
N ASP A 208 17.29 10.18 15.40
CA ASP A 208 18.75 10.19 15.27
C ASP A 208 19.24 10.44 13.83
N CYS A 209 18.37 10.92 12.93
CA CYS A 209 18.76 11.26 11.56
C CYS A 209 19.81 12.39 11.58
N PRO A 210 21.01 12.18 11.01
CA PRO A 210 22.03 13.23 10.91
C PRO A 210 21.46 14.51 10.28
N PRO A 211 21.75 15.71 10.82
CA PRO A 211 21.21 16.97 10.32
C PRO A 211 21.44 17.20 8.81
N GLU A 212 22.53 16.65 8.28
CA GLU A 212 22.91 16.66 6.87
C GLU A 212 21.97 15.83 5.95
N MET A 213 21.41 14.71 6.44
CA MET A 213 20.39 13.96 5.69
C MET A 213 19.01 14.63 5.70
N LEU A 214 18.73 15.48 6.70
CA LEU A 214 17.52 16.32 6.70
C LEU A 214 17.63 17.46 5.67
N SER A 215 18.83 18.02 5.45
CA SER A 215 19.05 19.03 4.43
C SER A 215 18.93 18.51 2.99
N ASP A 216 19.16 17.21 2.78
CA ASP A 216 19.03 16.56 1.46
C ASP A 216 17.60 16.06 1.16
N GLY A 217 16.61 16.46 1.96
CA GLY A 217 15.20 16.18 1.73
C GLY A 217 14.72 14.84 2.29
N GLY A 218 15.37 14.30 3.32
CA GLY A 218 14.84 13.17 4.10
C GLY A 218 13.39 13.41 4.54
N ILE A 219 12.48 12.49 4.23
CA ILE A 219 11.08 12.57 4.69
C ILE A 219 11.06 12.00 6.10
N PRO A 220 10.73 12.76 7.18
CA PRO A 220 10.81 12.34 8.58
C PRO A 220 9.95 11.12 9.00
N GLN A 221 9.32 10.45 8.03
CA GLN A 221 8.27 9.44 8.22
C GLN A 221 8.27 8.32 7.16
N GLY A 222 9.26 8.31 6.26
CA GLY A 222 9.42 7.29 5.22
C GLY A 222 9.74 5.91 5.80
N ASP A 223 9.25 4.85 5.16
CA ASP A 223 9.58 3.47 5.49
C ASP A 223 9.45 2.60 4.22
N CYS A 224 10.16 1.47 4.14
CA CYS A 224 10.09 0.57 2.99
C CYS A 224 8.81 -0.30 2.97
N ALA A 225 8.11 -0.43 4.10
CA ALA A 225 6.90 -1.24 4.24
C ALA A 225 5.75 -0.48 4.95
N PRO A 226 5.29 0.65 4.40
CA PRO A 226 4.12 1.36 4.93
C PRO A 226 2.85 0.52 4.71
N VAL A 227 1.96 0.50 5.69
CA VAL A 227 0.64 -0.14 5.57
C VAL A 227 -0.43 0.90 5.88
N PRO A 228 -1.44 1.14 5.03
CA PRO A 228 -2.51 2.12 5.27
C PRO A 228 -3.54 1.62 6.31
N TRP A 229 -3.05 1.15 7.45
CA TRP A 229 -3.80 0.51 8.53
C TRP A 229 -3.49 1.16 9.87
N LEU A 230 -4.52 1.64 10.57
CA LEU A 230 -4.39 2.29 11.88
C LEU A 230 -5.33 1.65 12.89
N ILE A 231 -4.87 1.38 14.10
CA ILE A 231 -5.68 0.89 15.22
C ILE A 231 -5.85 2.00 16.25
N SER A 232 -7.09 2.22 16.69
CA SER A 232 -7.40 3.10 17.80
C SER A 232 -7.65 2.31 19.09
N SER A 233 -7.14 2.84 20.20
CA SER A 233 -7.45 2.41 21.58
C SER A 233 -8.96 2.39 21.89
N ARG A 234 -9.81 3.01 21.06
CA ARG A 234 -11.26 3.08 21.26
C ARG A 234 -12.00 1.84 20.76
N GLY A 235 -11.32 0.86 20.18
CA GLY A 235 -11.91 -0.40 19.71
C GLY A 235 -12.37 -0.37 18.25
N TYR A 236 -11.74 0.48 17.44
CA TYR A 236 -11.86 0.45 15.99
C TYR A 236 -10.48 0.51 15.33
N ALA A 237 -10.43 0.11 14.08
CA ALA A 237 -9.28 0.27 13.22
C ALA A 237 -9.74 0.75 11.84
N VAL A 238 -8.85 1.44 11.14
CA VAL A 238 -9.10 2.10 9.86
C VAL A 238 -8.16 1.53 8.83
N TRP A 239 -8.71 1.05 7.71
CA TRP A 239 -7.95 0.62 6.55
C TRP A 239 -8.36 1.43 5.33
N LEU A 240 -7.44 2.21 4.76
CA LEU A 240 -7.67 2.83 3.46
C LEU A 240 -7.16 1.88 2.37
N GLN A 241 -8.07 1.40 1.52
CA GLN A 241 -7.75 0.49 0.43
C GLN A 241 -7.29 1.30 -0.79
N SER A 242 -5.98 1.39 -0.98
CA SER A 242 -5.38 1.94 -2.18
C SER A 242 -3.94 1.44 -2.31
N GLU A 243 -3.52 1.19 -3.55
CA GLU A 243 -2.14 0.85 -3.91
C GLU A 243 -1.35 2.11 -4.31
N ALA A 244 -2.02 3.26 -4.40
CA ALA A 244 -1.39 4.52 -4.77
C ALA A 244 -0.53 5.08 -3.64
N ASN A 245 0.51 5.80 -4.02
CA ASN A 245 1.33 6.54 -3.08
C ASN A 245 0.61 7.81 -2.57
N GLY A 246 1.03 8.28 -1.39
CA GLY A 246 0.58 9.56 -0.85
C GLY A 246 -0.72 9.50 -0.05
N ILE A 247 -1.15 8.33 0.42
CA ILE A 247 -2.21 8.23 1.43
C ILE A 247 -1.78 9.06 2.64
N ARG A 248 -2.65 9.93 3.16
CA ARG A 248 -2.31 10.81 4.29
C ARG A 248 -3.21 10.54 5.48
N PHE A 249 -2.60 10.40 6.66
CA PHE A 249 -3.21 10.27 7.97
C PHE A 249 -2.86 11.51 8.79
N GLU A 250 -3.83 12.34 9.09
CA GLU A 250 -3.65 13.54 9.92
C GLU A 250 -4.15 13.22 11.32
N LEU A 251 -3.22 13.05 12.26
CA LEU A 251 -3.46 12.54 13.61
C LEU A 251 -3.12 13.56 14.70
N GLY A 252 -2.74 14.78 14.32
CA GLY A 252 -2.37 15.87 15.23
C GLY A 252 -3.54 16.61 15.87
N GLY A 253 -4.63 16.76 15.13
CA GLY A 253 -5.73 17.67 15.50
C GLY A 253 -6.77 17.11 16.47
N GLU A 254 -7.80 17.92 16.72
CA GLU A 254 -9.04 17.50 17.37
C GLU A 254 -9.87 16.57 16.49
N ARG A 255 -9.63 16.60 15.17
CA ARG A 255 -10.21 15.68 14.20
C ARG A 255 -9.10 14.85 13.57
N LEU A 256 -9.32 13.54 13.51
CA LEU A 256 -8.54 12.62 12.71
C LEU A 256 -9.04 12.70 11.28
N SER A 257 -8.12 12.57 10.32
CA SER A 257 -8.47 12.59 8.90
C SER A 257 -7.61 11.63 8.12
N VAL A 258 -8.23 10.90 7.19
CA VAL A 258 -7.56 9.98 6.28
C VAL A 258 -7.96 10.34 4.86
N SER A 259 -6.98 10.52 3.98
CA SER A 259 -7.20 10.95 2.61
C SER A 259 -6.31 10.24 1.61
N THR A 260 -6.78 10.22 0.36
CA THR A 260 -6.02 9.77 -0.80
C THR A 260 -6.19 10.77 -1.94
N ARG A 261 -5.32 10.67 -2.95
CA ARG A 261 -5.43 11.46 -4.18
C ARG A 261 -6.63 10.96 -4.99
N ALA A 262 -7.45 11.84 -5.55
CA ALA A 262 -8.62 11.38 -6.31
C ALA A 262 -8.23 10.60 -7.58
N ARG A 263 -7.05 10.90 -8.14
CA ARG A 263 -6.46 10.12 -9.26
C ARG A 263 -6.16 8.67 -8.92
N ALA A 264 -6.06 8.32 -7.63
CA ALA A 264 -5.93 6.92 -7.20
C ALA A 264 -7.24 6.12 -7.32
N GLY A 265 -8.33 6.77 -7.74
CA GLY A 265 -9.67 6.22 -7.77
C GLY A 265 -10.53 6.68 -6.59
N PRO A 266 -11.75 6.12 -6.43
CA PRO A 266 -12.61 6.46 -5.31
C PRO A 266 -11.94 6.10 -3.98
N LEU A 267 -12.15 6.92 -2.96
CA LEU A 267 -11.66 6.61 -1.62
C LEU A 267 -12.47 5.43 -1.07
N ARG A 268 -11.76 4.35 -0.71
CA ARG A 268 -12.33 3.17 -0.06
C ARG A 268 -11.76 3.03 1.34
N LEU A 269 -12.60 3.24 2.36
CA LEU A 269 -12.20 3.25 3.76
C LEU A 269 -13.02 2.23 4.55
N ASP A 270 -12.34 1.27 5.17
CA ASP A 270 -12.96 0.33 6.10
C ASP A 270 -12.73 0.77 7.54
N PHE A 271 -13.81 0.84 8.32
CA PHE A 271 -13.76 0.80 9.77
C PHE A 271 -14.00 -0.64 10.25
N LEU A 272 -12.99 -1.27 10.82
CA LEU A 272 -13.12 -2.53 11.53
C LEU A 272 -13.36 -2.27 13.02
N THR A 273 -14.25 -3.03 13.63
CA THR A 273 -14.71 -2.79 15.01
C THR A 273 -14.71 -4.10 15.80
N ASP A 274 -14.00 -4.11 16.92
CA ASP A 274 -13.87 -5.27 17.81
C ASP A 274 -13.32 -4.79 19.18
N PRO A 275 -13.69 -5.40 20.32
CA PRO A 275 -13.28 -4.97 21.65
C PRO A 275 -11.77 -4.99 21.91
N THR A 276 -10.98 -5.76 21.15
CA THR A 276 -9.55 -5.93 21.43
C THR A 276 -8.68 -5.65 20.20
N PRO A 277 -7.48 -5.06 20.36
CA PRO A 277 -6.53 -4.86 19.26
C PRO A 277 -6.21 -6.15 18.50
N ALA A 278 -6.03 -7.27 19.21
CA ALA A 278 -5.75 -8.57 18.58
C ALA A 278 -6.90 -9.05 17.69
N ALA A 279 -8.15 -8.80 18.08
CA ALA A 279 -9.29 -9.17 17.27
C ALA A 279 -9.49 -8.24 16.07
N LEU A 280 -9.18 -6.94 16.19
CA LEU A 280 -9.11 -6.01 15.06
C LEU A 280 -8.07 -6.46 14.03
N LEU A 281 -6.86 -6.82 14.49
CA LEU A 281 -5.80 -7.34 13.61
C LEU A 281 -6.23 -8.65 12.92
N ARG A 282 -6.83 -9.59 13.66
CA ARG A 282 -7.37 -10.83 13.06
C ARG A 282 -8.47 -10.55 12.03
N ALA A 283 -9.33 -9.56 12.29
CA ALA A 283 -10.37 -9.18 11.35
C ALA A 283 -9.79 -8.56 10.07
N TYR A 284 -8.72 -7.77 10.20
CA TYR A 284 -7.95 -7.26 9.06
C TYR A 284 -7.34 -8.42 8.25
N CYS A 285 -6.59 -9.33 8.88
CA CYS A 285 -5.97 -10.48 8.20
C CYS A 285 -6.98 -11.41 7.52
N ARG A 286 -8.23 -11.51 7.99
CA ARG A 286 -9.28 -12.28 7.29
C ARG A 286 -9.65 -11.70 5.93
N VAL A 287 -9.40 -10.41 5.72
CA VAL A 287 -9.72 -9.71 4.46
C VAL A 287 -8.45 -9.48 3.64
N SER A 288 -7.34 -9.10 4.28
CA SER A 288 -6.07 -8.81 3.61
C SER A 288 -5.21 -10.06 3.36
N GLY A 289 -5.52 -11.19 4.01
CA GLY A 289 -4.69 -12.39 4.04
C GLY A 289 -3.89 -12.52 5.34
N PHE A 290 -3.74 -13.76 5.80
CA PHE A 290 -2.83 -14.10 6.90
C PHE A 290 -1.41 -14.29 6.38
N PRO A 291 -0.38 -13.95 7.17
CA PRO A 291 0.98 -14.28 6.80
C PRO A 291 1.13 -15.79 6.64
N GLY A 292 1.82 -16.21 5.58
CA GLY A 292 2.15 -17.61 5.37
C GLY A 292 3.10 -18.12 6.45
N LEU A 293 2.94 -19.38 6.85
CA LEU A 293 3.93 -20.04 7.70
C LEU A 293 5.22 -20.24 6.90
N LEU A 294 6.36 -19.96 7.54
CA LEU A 294 7.65 -20.26 6.96
C LEU A 294 7.89 -21.77 7.01
N ALA A 295 8.73 -22.28 6.11
CA ALA A 295 9.27 -23.62 6.28
C ALA A 295 10.11 -23.66 7.57
N GLU A 296 10.22 -24.83 8.20
CA GLU A 296 10.86 -25.00 9.53
C GLU A 296 12.25 -24.36 9.61
N TRP A 297 13.12 -24.61 8.62
CA TRP A 297 14.47 -24.02 8.53
C TRP A 297 14.46 -22.48 8.50
N GLY A 298 13.35 -21.85 8.12
CA GLY A 298 13.18 -20.41 8.11
C GLY A 298 13.10 -19.79 9.51
N TYR A 299 12.81 -20.57 10.54
CA TYR A 299 12.86 -20.15 11.94
C TYR A 299 14.22 -20.43 12.61
N GLY A 300 15.12 -21.11 11.90
CA GLY A 300 16.46 -21.47 12.37
C GLY A 300 17.47 -20.33 12.31
N PHE A 301 18.75 -20.64 12.54
CA PHE A 301 19.80 -19.62 12.52
C PHE A 301 20.30 -19.36 11.09
N TRP A 302 20.38 -18.09 10.71
CA TRP A 302 20.78 -17.66 9.37
C TRP A 302 22.10 -16.90 9.40
N LYS A 303 23.04 -17.28 8.54
CA LYS A 303 24.29 -16.53 8.32
C LYS A 303 24.16 -15.67 7.07
N GLY A 304 24.23 -14.36 7.25
CA GLY A 304 24.37 -13.39 6.16
C GLY A 304 25.70 -12.62 6.26
N ARG A 305 26.15 -12.08 5.13
CA ARG A 305 27.11 -10.97 5.03
C ARG A 305 26.83 -10.25 3.71
N ASP A 306 27.19 -8.98 3.65
CA ASP A 306 26.89 -8.14 2.49
C ASP A 306 27.62 -8.60 1.22
N ILE A 307 28.88 -9.06 1.33
CA ILE A 307 29.65 -9.55 0.17
C ILE A 307 30.34 -10.86 0.55
N TYR A 308 30.14 -11.91 -0.25
CA TYR A 308 31.06 -13.05 -0.32
C TYR A 308 31.95 -12.85 -1.53
N GLU A 309 33.26 -12.78 -1.32
CA GLU A 309 34.21 -12.59 -2.43
C GLU A 309 34.27 -13.87 -3.26
N HIS A 310 34.39 -15.01 -2.57
CA HIS A 310 34.50 -16.31 -3.21
C HIS A 310 33.74 -17.41 -2.47
N ARG A 311 33.57 -18.55 -3.14
CA ARG A 311 33.05 -19.81 -2.59
C ARG A 311 33.69 -20.19 -1.25
N ASN A 312 34.99 -19.97 -1.09
CA ASN A 312 35.69 -20.38 0.13
C ASN A 312 35.18 -19.62 1.35
N ASP A 313 34.84 -18.34 1.24
CA ASP A 313 34.21 -17.57 2.32
C ASP A 313 32.91 -18.25 2.82
N VAL A 314 32.11 -18.80 1.91
CA VAL A 314 30.87 -19.53 2.24
C VAL A 314 31.19 -20.83 2.98
N LEU A 315 32.22 -21.55 2.53
CA LEU A 315 32.63 -22.81 3.14
C LEU A 315 33.32 -22.60 4.49
N ASP A 316 34.03 -21.48 4.67
CA ASP A 316 34.69 -21.09 5.91
C ASP A 316 33.64 -20.72 6.96
N ASP A 317 32.64 -19.91 6.60
CA ASP A 317 31.47 -19.66 7.45
C ASP A 317 30.80 -20.99 7.84
N PHE A 318 30.48 -21.85 6.86
CA PHE A 318 29.87 -23.15 7.14
C PHE A 318 30.72 -24.01 8.09
N THR A 319 32.02 -24.12 7.84
CA THR A 319 32.92 -24.98 8.62
C THR A 319 33.16 -24.41 10.01
N GLY A 320 33.26 -23.09 10.15
CA GLY A 320 33.38 -22.41 11.44
C GLY A 320 32.17 -22.66 12.33
N PHE A 321 30.94 -22.51 11.80
CA PHE A 321 29.72 -22.84 12.55
C PHE A 321 29.72 -24.30 13.03
N ARG A 322 30.15 -25.24 12.19
CA ARG A 322 30.27 -26.66 12.57
C ARG A 322 31.33 -26.88 13.64
N ALA A 323 32.51 -26.29 13.49
CA ALA A 323 33.61 -26.44 14.44
C ALA A 323 33.26 -25.88 15.83
N HIS A 324 32.45 -24.82 15.89
CA HIS A 324 32.01 -24.19 17.14
C HIS A 324 30.70 -24.76 17.69
N GLY A 325 30.08 -25.75 17.03
CA GLY A 325 28.81 -26.34 17.46
C GLY A 325 27.63 -25.36 17.43
N ILE A 326 27.69 -24.32 16.58
CA ILE A 326 26.62 -23.33 16.43
C ILE A 326 25.62 -23.84 15.40
N PRO A 327 24.30 -23.89 15.70
CA PRO A 327 23.28 -24.25 14.73
C PRO A 327 23.31 -23.35 13.48
N LEU A 328 23.05 -23.92 12.32
CA LEU A 328 23.01 -23.20 11.05
C LEU A 328 21.99 -23.86 10.11
N ASP A 329 20.99 -23.09 9.69
CA ASP A 329 19.90 -23.55 8.85
C ASP A 329 19.93 -22.92 7.46
N ALA A 330 20.49 -21.72 7.33
CA ALA A 330 20.64 -21.05 6.05
C ALA A 330 21.89 -20.16 5.96
N ILE A 331 22.45 -20.09 4.76
CA ILE A 331 23.44 -19.07 4.38
C ILE A 331 22.82 -18.21 3.27
N VAL A 332 22.81 -16.90 3.49
CA VAL A 332 22.34 -15.89 2.52
C VAL A 332 23.54 -15.37 1.75
N LEU A 333 23.53 -15.51 0.43
CA LEU A 333 24.46 -14.89 -0.51
C LEU A 333 23.82 -13.59 -1.01
N ASP A 334 24.28 -12.46 -0.47
CA ASP A 334 23.86 -11.13 -0.91
C ASP A 334 24.58 -10.74 -2.23
N SER A 335 24.33 -9.55 -2.75
CA SER A 335 24.98 -9.10 -3.98
C SER A 335 26.49 -8.86 -3.79
N PRO A 336 27.35 -9.20 -4.77
CA PRO A 336 27.06 -9.90 -6.01
C PRO A 336 27.29 -11.41 -5.88
N TRP A 337 26.33 -12.20 -6.40
CA TRP A 337 26.48 -13.65 -6.57
C TRP A 337 26.33 -14.11 -8.02
N ALA A 338 25.68 -13.29 -8.86
CA ALA A 338 25.34 -13.61 -10.23
C ALA A 338 26.27 -12.91 -11.22
N THR A 339 26.36 -13.39 -12.48
CA THR A 339 27.19 -12.77 -13.54
C THR A 339 26.81 -11.31 -13.80
N GLN A 340 25.52 -11.03 -13.80
CA GLN A 340 24.93 -9.69 -13.68
C GLN A 340 23.67 -9.68 -12.82
N TYR A 341 23.25 -8.50 -12.36
CA TYR A 341 22.04 -8.33 -11.54
C TYR A 341 20.83 -9.05 -12.17
N ASN A 342 20.33 -10.04 -11.43
CA ASN A 342 19.23 -10.93 -11.84
C ASN A 342 19.44 -11.62 -13.19
N THR A 343 20.65 -12.03 -13.52
CA THR A 343 20.90 -13.01 -14.60
C THR A 343 20.48 -14.42 -14.22
N TRP A 344 20.43 -14.71 -12.91
CA TRP A 344 20.15 -16.03 -12.34
C TRP A 344 21.25 -17.07 -12.59
N GLU A 345 22.43 -16.61 -12.98
CA GLU A 345 23.60 -17.45 -13.24
C GLU A 345 24.68 -17.08 -12.23
N PHE A 346 25.12 -18.04 -11.41
CA PHE A 346 26.22 -17.82 -10.49
C PHE A 346 27.47 -17.35 -11.24
N ASN A 347 28.13 -16.32 -10.72
CA ASN A 347 29.41 -15.89 -11.27
C ASN A 347 30.43 -17.02 -11.08
N PRO A 348 30.95 -17.63 -12.17
CA PRO A 348 31.83 -18.79 -12.08
C PRO A 348 33.20 -18.48 -11.47
N TYR A 349 33.62 -17.22 -11.46
CA TYR A 349 34.87 -16.78 -10.84
C TYR A 349 34.74 -16.65 -9.32
N GLN A 350 33.62 -16.10 -8.85
CA GLN A 350 33.32 -16.04 -7.41
C GLN A 350 32.95 -17.42 -6.87
N PHE A 351 32.10 -18.16 -7.59
CA PHE A 351 31.50 -19.41 -7.14
C PHE A 351 31.78 -20.57 -8.10
N PRO A 352 33.04 -21.01 -8.27
CA PRO A 352 33.35 -22.17 -9.09
C PRO A 352 32.67 -23.42 -8.52
N ASP A 353 31.94 -24.15 -9.37
CA ASP A 353 31.06 -25.27 -8.96
C ASP A 353 30.06 -24.85 -7.86
N ALA A 354 29.32 -23.76 -8.07
CA ALA A 354 28.24 -23.33 -7.18
C ALA A 354 27.23 -24.45 -6.90
N ALA A 355 26.94 -25.30 -7.89
CA ALA A 355 26.06 -26.46 -7.73
C ALA A 355 26.58 -27.46 -6.69
N GLY A 356 27.88 -27.80 -6.74
CA GLY A 356 28.53 -28.62 -5.74
C GLY A 356 28.53 -28.00 -4.34
N MET A 357 28.80 -26.70 -4.24
CA MET A 357 28.71 -25.96 -2.96
C MET A 357 27.30 -26.05 -2.36
N ILE A 358 26.27 -25.71 -3.14
CA ILE A 358 24.86 -25.75 -2.69
C ILE A 358 24.47 -27.16 -2.26
N ARG A 359 24.90 -28.17 -3.02
CA ARG A 359 24.64 -29.58 -2.70
C ARG A 359 25.28 -29.97 -1.36
N ARG A 360 26.55 -29.61 -1.14
CA ARG A 360 27.28 -29.86 0.11
C ARG A 360 26.57 -29.23 1.32
N LEU A 361 26.17 -27.96 1.21
CA LEU A 361 25.41 -27.27 2.26
C LEU A 361 24.08 -27.97 2.54
N ARG A 362 23.34 -28.32 1.48
CA ARG A 362 22.03 -28.98 1.58
C ARG A 362 22.11 -30.36 2.22
N GLU A 363 23.14 -31.15 1.90
CA GLU A 363 23.39 -32.47 2.51
C GLU A 363 23.64 -32.35 4.02
N ALA A 364 24.18 -31.22 4.48
CA ALA A 364 24.34 -30.91 5.89
C ALA A 364 23.12 -30.23 6.54
N GLY A 365 21.98 -30.15 5.84
CA GLY A 365 20.76 -29.50 6.32
C GLY A 365 20.73 -27.97 6.18
N VAL A 366 21.76 -27.36 5.56
CA VAL A 366 21.86 -25.90 5.39
C VAL A 366 21.31 -25.47 4.03
N ARG A 367 20.40 -24.49 4.01
CA ARG A 367 19.84 -23.91 2.78
C ARG A 367 20.71 -22.79 2.25
N THR A 368 20.85 -22.72 0.94
CA THR A 368 21.42 -21.54 0.27
C THR A 368 20.29 -20.61 -0.12
N VAL A 369 20.41 -19.36 0.33
CA VAL A 369 19.51 -18.27 -0.02
C VAL A 369 20.28 -17.27 -0.86
N VAL A 370 19.67 -16.69 -1.91
CA VAL A 370 20.32 -15.67 -2.75
C VAL A 370 19.52 -14.38 -2.76
N TRP A 371 20.19 -13.24 -2.80
CA TRP A 371 19.54 -11.93 -2.89
C TRP A 371 19.16 -11.61 -4.34
N VAL A 372 17.97 -11.03 -4.54
CA VAL A 372 17.49 -10.56 -5.85
C VAL A 372 16.78 -9.21 -5.72
N THR A 373 16.65 -8.50 -6.84
CA THR A 373 16.10 -7.14 -6.94
C THR A 373 15.13 -7.03 -8.12
N PRO A 374 14.19 -6.08 -8.19
CA PRO A 374 13.31 -5.94 -9.35
C PRO A 374 14.00 -5.39 -10.62
N TRP A 375 15.30 -5.08 -10.59
CA TRP A 375 16.03 -4.40 -11.67
C TRP A 375 16.85 -5.34 -12.55
N VAL A 376 16.81 -5.16 -13.87
CA VAL A 376 17.73 -5.84 -14.79
C VAL A 376 18.62 -4.78 -15.43
N ASN A 377 19.93 -4.92 -15.26
CA ASN A 377 20.89 -3.88 -15.65
C ASN A 377 21.26 -3.89 -17.13
N VAL A 378 21.44 -2.69 -17.67
CA VAL A 378 22.17 -2.41 -18.91
C VAL A 378 23.63 -2.02 -18.63
N ASP A 379 23.89 -1.42 -17.47
CA ASP A 379 25.24 -1.13 -16.98
C ASP A 379 25.26 -1.35 -15.47
N SER A 380 26.35 -1.89 -14.92
CA SER A 380 26.47 -2.17 -13.49
C SER A 380 27.61 -1.37 -12.89
N ARG A 381 27.31 -0.58 -11.85
CA ARG A 381 28.29 0.29 -11.18
C ARG A 381 29.26 -0.48 -10.28
N ASP A 382 28.85 -1.63 -9.74
CA ASP A 382 29.75 -2.50 -8.97
C ASP A 382 30.64 -3.39 -9.86
N GLY A 383 30.55 -3.25 -11.18
CA GLY A 383 31.51 -3.80 -12.12
C GLY A 383 32.83 -3.04 -11.99
N GLN A 384 33.76 -3.57 -11.19
CA GLN A 384 35.09 -2.99 -11.10
C GLN A 384 35.68 -2.84 -12.50
N SER A 385 36.23 -1.66 -12.78
CA SER A 385 36.88 -1.36 -14.05
C SER A 385 37.96 -2.42 -14.35
N PRO A 386 37.91 -3.12 -15.50
CA PRO A 386 39.02 -3.93 -15.97
C PRO A 386 40.33 -3.10 -16.00
N PRO A 387 41.50 -3.64 -15.63
CA PRO A 387 41.87 -5.06 -15.68
C PRO A 387 42.39 -5.56 -14.32
N GLN A 388 41.52 -6.09 -13.48
CA GLN A 388 41.95 -6.91 -12.34
C GLN A 388 41.20 -8.24 -12.46
N LEU A 389 41.90 -9.26 -12.99
CA LEU A 389 41.43 -10.65 -13.07
C LEU A 389 40.94 -11.20 -11.72
N GLU A 390 41.41 -10.60 -10.63
CA GLU A 390 41.06 -10.96 -9.25
C GLU A 390 39.78 -10.28 -8.76
N SER A 391 39.24 -9.29 -9.48
CA SER A 391 38.04 -8.55 -9.07
C SER A 391 37.00 -8.41 -10.18
N GLU A 392 36.57 -9.54 -10.72
CA GLU A 392 35.47 -9.59 -11.68
C GLU A 392 34.15 -9.90 -10.95
N ARG A 393 33.76 -9.03 -10.01
CA ARG A 393 32.50 -9.17 -9.26
C ARG A 393 31.28 -9.11 -10.17
N LEU A 394 31.33 -8.28 -11.22
CA LEU A 394 30.27 -8.08 -12.22
C LEU A 394 30.84 -7.62 -13.56
N PHE A 395 30.31 -8.10 -14.68
CA PHE A 395 30.70 -7.61 -16.01
C PHE A 395 30.10 -6.23 -16.29
N ARG A 396 30.88 -5.31 -16.89
CA ARG A 396 30.38 -4.02 -17.42
C ARG A 396 29.69 -4.19 -18.77
N ALA A 397 28.84 -5.19 -18.88
CA ALA A 397 28.03 -5.48 -20.05
C ALA A 397 26.57 -5.60 -19.61
N PRO A 398 25.60 -5.29 -20.49
CA PRO A 398 24.20 -5.51 -20.19
C PRO A 398 23.95 -6.95 -19.71
N ALA A 399 23.05 -7.12 -18.76
CA ALA A 399 22.63 -8.45 -18.34
C ALA A 399 22.17 -9.25 -19.57
N ALA A 400 22.63 -10.49 -19.70
CA ALA A 400 22.40 -11.31 -20.91
C ALA A 400 20.91 -11.53 -21.23
N ASN A 401 20.03 -11.33 -20.25
CA ASN A 401 18.59 -11.45 -20.37
C ASN A 401 17.86 -10.10 -20.58
N TYR A 402 18.58 -8.98 -20.68
CA TYR A 402 17.99 -7.66 -20.85
C TYR A 402 17.31 -7.53 -22.21
N SER A 403 17.99 -7.85 -23.31
CA SER A 403 17.42 -7.72 -24.66
C SER A 403 16.16 -8.57 -24.85
N ALA A 404 16.16 -9.81 -24.34
CA ALA A 404 14.99 -10.67 -24.35
C ALA A 404 13.85 -10.10 -23.49
N GLY A 405 14.17 -9.50 -22.33
CA GLY A 405 13.22 -8.81 -21.47
C GLY A 405 12.56 -7.61 -22.14
N ALA A 406 13.34 -6.79 -22.83
CA ALA A 406 12.88 -5.62 -23.56
C ALA A 406 11.98 -6.01 -24.74
N LEU A 407 12.43 -6.96 -25.59
CA LEU A 407 11.66 -7.47 -26.72
C LEU A 407 10.33 -8.14 -26.30
N GLY A 408 10.34 -8.82 -25.14
CA GLY A 408 9.14 -9.42 -24.55
C GLY A 408 8.22 -8.41 -23.84
N GLY A 409 8.62 -7.14 -23.73
CA GLY A 409 7.84 -6.11 -23.07
C GLY A 409 7.69 -6.34 -21.56
N HIS A 410 8.71 -6.92 -20.90
CA HIS A 410 8.66 -7.33 -19.50
C HIS A 410 9.10 -6.25 -18.50
N PHE A 411 9.51 -5.08 -18.99
CA PHE A 411 9.94 -3.95 -18.16
C PHE A 411 8.88 -2.85 -18.11
N VAL A 412 8.91 -2.06 -17.04
CA VAL A 412 8.15 -0.80 -16.98
C VAL A 412 8.57 0.07 -18.15
N ARG A 413 7.60 0.75 -18.77
CA ARG A 413 7.82 1.60 -19.94
C ARG A 413 7.74 3.08 -19.59
N ASP A 414 8.46 3.88 -20.36
CA ASP A 414 8.35 5.34 -20.31
C ASP A 414 7.15 5.86 -21.12
N GLY A 415 7.06 7.19 -21.27
CA GLY A 415 5.98 7.84 -22.02
C GLY A 415 6.03 7.59 -23.53
N ASP A 416 7.18 7.20 -24.07
CA ASP A 416 7.37 6.89 -25.48
C ASP A 416 7.13 5.40 -25.77
N GLY A 417 6.95 4.58 -24.73
CA GLY A 417 6.64 3.15 -24.82
C GLY A 417 7.87 2.25 -24.83
N GLU A 418 9.06 2.82 -24.66
CA GLU A 418 10.34 2.11 -24.54
C GLU A 418 10.58 1.63 -23.10
N PRO A 419 11.44 0.62 -22.86
CA PRO A 419 11.83 0.25 -21.51
C PRO A 419 12.36 1.46 -20.73
N PHE A 420 11.74 1.75 -19.59
CA PHE A 420 12.19 2.81 -18.70
C PHE A 420 13.55 2.44 -18.10
N VAL A 421 14.61 3.12 -18.54
CA VAL A 421 15.96 2.96 -18.00
C VAL A 421 16.21 4.05 -16.97
N ALA A 422 16.61 3.66 -15.77
CA ALA A 422 16.97 4.61 -14.72
C ALA A 422 18.24 4.18 -13.99
N THR A 423 18.94 5.18 -13.46
CA THR A 423 20.06 4.99 -12.55
C THR A 423 19.55 4.60 -11.16
N TRP A 424 20.11 3.53 -10.60
CA TRP A 424 19.93 3.06 -9.23
C TRP A 424 21.31 2.76 -8.61
N TRP A 425 21.43 2.47 -7.31
CA TRP A 425 22.77 2.37 -6.68
C TRP A 425 23.68 1.33 -7.31
N MET A 426 23.13 0.26 -7.87
CA MET A 426 23.94 -0.80 -8.48
C MET A 426 24.18 -0.62 -9.98
N GLY A 427 23.76 0.49 -10.59
CA GLY A 427 23.99 0.75 -12.01
C GLY A 427 22.84 1.45 -12.72
N GLU A 428 22.68 1.12 -14.00
CA GLU A 428 21.59 1.57 -14.85
C GLU A 428 20.83 0.34 -15.35
N GLY A 429 19.51 0.39 -15.28
CA GLY A 429 18.69 -0.75 -15.66
C GLY A 429 17.21 -0.41 -15.74
N SER A 430 16.41 -1.43 -16.00
CA SER A 430 14.96 -1.31 -16.04
C SER A 430 14.30 -2.18 -14.97
N PRO A 431 13.28 -1.67 -14.27
CA PRO A 431 12.51 -2.47 -13.33
C PRO A 431 11.55 -3.38 -14.10
N VAL A 432 11.44 -4.63 -13.66
CA VAL A 432 10.46 -5.60 -14.17
C VAL A 432 9.05 -5.13 -13.82
N ASP A 433 8.15 -5.18 -14.81
CA ASP A 433 6.76 -4.78 -14.64
C ASP A 433 5.93 -5.89 -13.97
N PHE A 434 5.97 -5.95 -12.63
CA PHE A 434 5.18 -6.92 -11.87
C PHE A 434 3.65 -6.67 -11.92
N THR A 435 3.17 -5.61 -12.59
CA THR A 435 1.75 -5.44 -12.87
C THR A 435 1.30 -6.22 -14.10
N SER A 436 2.25 -6.65 -14.94
CA SER A 436 2.02 -7.50 -16.11
C SER A 436 2.14 -8.99 -15.75
N PRO A 437 1.07 -9.80 -15.91
CA PRO A 437 1.16 -11.24 -15.68
C PRO A 437 2.22 -11.93 -16.54
N ALA A 438 2.45 -11.44 -17.77
CA ALA A 438 3.46 -11.99 -18.67
C ALA A 438 4.88 -11.71 -18.19
N ALA A 439 5.15 -10.54 -17.61
CA ALA A 439 6.43 -10.21 -17.00
C ALA A 439 6.66 -10.98 -15.70
N GLU A 440 5.61 -11.16 -14.89
CA GLU A 440 5.67 -11.98 -13.67
C GLU A 440 5.97 -13.45 -14.01
N GLU A 441 5.33 -14.02 -15.03
CA GLU A 441 5.61 -15.36 -15.52
C GLU A 441 7.03 -15.47 -16.07
N TRP A 442 7.46 -14.52 -16.90
CA TRP A 442 8.82 -14.48 -17.42
C TRP A 442 9.87 -14.43 -16.29
N TRP A 443 9.62 -13.65 -15.24
CA TRP A 443 10.48 -13.60 -14.05
C TRP A 443 10.53 -14.94 -13.32
N ARG A 444 9.38 -15.63 -13.20
CA ARG A 444 9.26 -16.94 -12.55
C ARG A 444 9.78 -18.11 -13.36
N CYS A 445 9.91 -18.01 -14.68
CA CYS A 445 10.31 -19.13 -15.52
C CYS A 445 11.82 -19.18 -15.81
N ARG A 446 12.62 -18.28 -15.22
CA ARG A 446 14.07 -18.25 -15.45
C ARG A 446 14.78 -19.50 -14.88
N PRO A 447 15.87 -19.98 -15.51
CA PRO A 447 16.71 -21.04 -14.95
C PRO A 447 17.16 -20.66 -13.52
N GLY A 448 16.98 -21.54 -12.54
CA GLY A 448 17.22 -21.23 -11.12
C GLY A 448 16.06 -20.50 -10.41
N GLY A 449 15.09 -20.01 -11.17
CA GLY A 449 13.86 -19.38 -10.71
C GLY A 449 12.63 -20.30 -10.74
N SER A 450 12.74 -21.63 -10.75
CA SER A 450 11.54 -22.49 -10.62
C SER A 450 10.87 -22.26 -9.24
N TRP A 451 9.96 -21.28 -9.20
CA TRP A 451 9.16 -20.87 -8.05
C TRP A 451 7.79 -21.56 -8.04
N SER A 452 7.66 -22.72 -8.67
CA SER A 452 6.39 -23.43 -8.69
C SER A 452 6.04 -23.90 -7.28
N SER A 453 5.04 -23.22 -6.74
CA SER A 453 4.05 -23.75 -5.82
C SER A 453 3.76 -25.21 -6.13
N GLY A 454 4.17 -26.10 -5.24
CA GLY A 454 3.83 -27.52 -5.32
C GLY A 454 5.03 -28.43 -5.48
N TRP A 455 5.37 -29.05 -4.38
CA TRP A 455 6.03 -30.35 -4.26
C TRP A 455 5.66 -31.30 -5.42
N ARG A 456 6.57 -31.50 -6.39
CA ARG A 456 6.78 -32.76 -7.14
C ARG A 456 7.99 -32.65 -8.07
N GLY A 457 9.08 -33.30 -7.66
CA GLY A 457 10.07 -33.94 -8.51
C GLY A 457 10.67 -33.17 -9.69
N SER A 458 11.73 -32.40 -9.44
CA SER A 458 12.89 -32.37 -10.33
C SER A 458 14.18 -32.10 -9.54
N ARG A 459 15.23 -32.85 -9.86
CA ARG A 459 16.52 -32.87 -9.18
C ARG A 459 17.46 -31.88 -9.86
N SER A 460 17.81 -30.79 -9.18
CA SER A 460 19.17 -30.23 -9.06
C SER A 460 19.10 -28.75 -8.61
N THR A 461 19.92 -28.37 -7.63
CA THR A 461 20.17 -27.00 -7.12
C THR A 461 18.95 -26.21 -6.63
N THR A 462 18.51 -26.46 -5.39
CA THR A 462 17.51 -25.61 -4.71
C THR A 462 18.21 -24.53 -3.88
N ALA A 463 18.72 -23.48 -4.53
CA ALA A 463 18.88 -22.19 -3.86
C ALA A 463 17.50 -21.50 -3.86
N ARG A 464 17.07 -20.93 -2.74
CA ARG A 464 15.84 -20.14 -2.67
C ARG A 464 16.21 -18.67 -2.66
N ALA A 465 15.79 -17.88 -3.64
CA ALA A 465 16.02 -16.45 -3.54
C ALA A 465 15.14 -15.83 -2.43
N ILE A 466 15.57 -14.69 -1.91
CA ILE A 466 14.67 -13.78 -1.22
C ILE A 466 14.68 -12.50 -2.01
N THR A 467 13.50 -12.14 -2.49
CA THR A 467 13.24 -10.77 -2.89
C THR A 467 13.24 -9.94 -1.62
N CYS A 468 14.22 -9.06 -1.48
CA CYS A 468 14.05 -7.94 -0.57
C CYS A 468 13.13 -6.97 -1.31
N PRO A 469 11.87 -6.74 -0.86
CA PRO A 469 11.08 -5.66 -1.41
C PRO A 469 11.82 -4.36 -1.08
N MET A 470 12.52 -3.83 -2.08
CA MET A 470 13.21 -2.53 -2.03
C MET A 470 14.22 -2.37 -0.87
N LYS A 471 15.42 -2.98 -0.96
CA LYS A 471 16.62 -2.15 -0.68
C LYS A 471 16.55 -1.06 -1.77
N CYS A 472 16.49 0.23 -1.46
CA CYS A 472 16.47 1.39 -2.37
C CYS A 472 17.48 2.44 -1.85
N SER A 473 18.57 2.83 -2.50
CA SER A 473 19.67 3.62 -1.88
C SER A 473 19.39 5.12 -1.70
N SER A 474 20.34 5.84 -1.10
CA SER A 474 20.52 7.30 -1.18
C SER A 474 21.73 7.67 -2.04
N PRO A 475 21.80 8.87 -2.64
CA PRO A 475 22.90 9.29 -3.50
C PRO A 475 23.85 10.22 -2.72
N THR A 476 24.87 9.68 -2.06
CA THR A 476 25.94 10.53 -1.48
C THR A 476 27.21 10.62 -2.32
N ASP A 477 27.28 9.98 -3.51
CA ASP A 477 28.51 10.02 -4.34
C ASP A 477 28.26 10.22 -5.84
N ALA A 478 27.55 11.29 -6.21
CA ALA A 478 27.64 11.85 -7.56
C ALA A 478 27.76 13.37 -7.50
N ARG A 479 28.96 13.86 -7.81
CA ARG A 479 29.38 15.27 -7.78
C ARG A 479 28.41 16.20 -8.49
N ALA A 480 28.22 17.37 -7.89
CA ALA A 480 27.48 18.51 -8.41
C ALA A 480 27.59 18.68 -9.94
N ALA A 481 26.46 18.57 -10.64
CA ALA A 481 26.33 19.11 -11.97
C ALA A 481 26.46 20.65 -11.88
N PRO A 482 27.21 21.32 -12.78
CA PRO A 482 27.37 22.76 -12.73
C PRO A 482 26.03 23.44 -13.05
N ALA A 483 25.67 24.44 -12.25
CA ALA A 483 24.49 25.28 -12.46
C ALA A 483 24.50 25.88 -13.88
N PRO A 484 23.37 25.93 -14.61
CA PRO A 484 23.30 26.67 -15.85
C PRO A 484 23.40 28.16 -15.54
N GLY A 485 24.54 28.76 -15.87
CA GLY A 485 24.75 30.19 -15.82
C GLY A 485 23.95 30.91 -16.91
N ARG A 486 23.29 32.00 -16.49
CA ARG A 486 23.07 33.26 -17.20
C ARG A 486 22.57 33.23 -18.66
N SER A 487 21.36 33.78 -18.82
CA SER A 487 21.02 34.82 -19.81
C SER A 487 21.45 34.58 -21.25
N ALA A 488 20.50 34.16 -22.09
CA ALA A 488 20.44 34.60 -23.47
C ALA A 488 19.01 35.08 -23.76
N ALA A 489 18.87 36.40 -23.88
CA ALA A 489 17.72 37.02 -24.52
C ALA A 489 17.68 36.58 -25.98
N PHE A 490 16.49 36.25 -26.48
CA PHE A 490 16.20 36.33 -27.90
C PHE A 490 14.85 37.01 -28.09
N THR A 491 14.95 38.28 -28.47
CA THR A 491 13.99 38.99 -29.32
C THR A 491 13.92 38.33 -30.69
N GLY A 492 12.73 38.23 -31.27
CA GLY A 492 12.48 37.78 -32.63
C GLY A 492 11.13 37.11 -32.76
#